data_AF-A0A2M9HEK5-F1
#
_entry.id   AF-A0A2M9HEK5-F1
#
_cell.length_a   1.000
_cell.length_b   1.000
_cell.length_c   1.000
_cell.angle_alpha   90.00
_cell.angle_beta   90.00
_cell.angle_gamma   90.00
#
_symmetry.space_group_name_H-M   'P 1'
#
loop_
_entity.id
_entity.type
_entity.pdbx_description
1 polymer ?
#
loop_
_entity_poly.entity_id
_entity_poly.type
_entity_poly.pdbx_seq_one_letter_code
_entity_poly.pdbx_strand_id
1 'polypeptide(L)' 'MISELGYIGHNVAAAAHLLSNVDDAVLAETFRLLDERKDSYWRDIAGVEMLRRGMEPGGRLPRDGGDPR' A
#
# COMPACT_ATOMS: atom_id res chain seq x y z
N MET A 1 6.77 10.25 0.84
CA MET A 1 6.53 8.82 1.09
C MET A 1 7.74 7.93 0.85
N ILE A 2 8.19 7.68 -0.40
CA ILE A 2 9.30 6.72 -0.64
C ILE A 2 10.59 7.09 0.11
N SER A 3 10.95 8.37 0.14
CA SER A 3 12.12 8.84 0.91
C SER A 3 11.97 8.64 2.43
N GLU A 4 10.75 8.72 2.96
CA GLU A 4 10.46 8.49 4.39
C GLU A 4 10.53 7.01 4.73
N LEU A 5 10.02 6.15 3.85
CA LEU A 5 10.16 4.69 3.96
C LEU A 5 11.63 4.26 3.94
N GLY A 6 12.44 4.87 3.07
CA GLY A 6 13.88 4.66 3.02
C GLY A 6 14.59 5.10 4.31
N TYR A 7 14.17 6.21 4.91
CA TYR A 7 14.70 6.68 6.20
C TYR A 7 14.34 5.74 7.36
N ILE A 8 13.11 5.22 7.38
CA ILE A 8 12.63 4.26 8.39
C ILE A 8 13.37 2.90 8.30
N GLY A 9 13.82 2.52 7.10
CA GLY A 9 14.44 1.22 6.85
C GLY A 9 13.47 0.06 7.08
N HIS A 10 13.97 -1.07 7.59
CA HIS A 10 13.19 -2.30 7.81
C HIS A 10 12.43 -2.33 9.17
N ASN A 11 12.05 -1.15 9.69
CA ASN A 11 11.22 -1.08 10.89
C ASN A 11 9.74 -1.19 10.52
N VAL A 12 9.19 -2.40 10.71
CA VAL A 12 7.82 -2.75 10.29
C VAL A 12 6.76 -1.88 10.94
N ALA A 13 6.92 -1.55 12.22
CA ALA A 13 5.93 -0.79 12.98
C ALA A 13 5.86 0.66 12.49
N ALA A 14 7.02 1.27 12.22
CA ALA A 14 7.10 2.63 11.71
C ALA A 14 6.60 2.73 10.26
N ALA A 15 6.95 1.77 9.40
CA ALA A 15 6.45 1.72 8.02
C ALA A 15 4.93 1.51 7.97
N ALA A 16 4.41 0.56 8.75
CA ALA A 16 2.96 0.31 8.84
C ALA A 16 2.22 1.53 9.39
N HIS A 17 2.75 2.19 10.43
CA HIS A 17 2.15 3.41 10.97
C HIS A 17 2.07 4.51 9.93
N LEU A 18 3.18 4.78 9.22
CA LEU A 18 3.23 5.80 8.16
C LEU A 18 2.22 5.51 7.04
N LEU A 19 2.18 4.27 6.55
CA LEU A 19 1.26 3.85 5.49
C LEU A 19 -0.21 3.85 5.95
N SER A 20 -0.48 3.56 7.23
CA SER A 20 -1.83 3.61 7.79
C SER A 20 -2.42 5.01 7.91
N ASN A 21 -1.57 6.05 7.88
CA ASN A 21 -1.98 7.45 8.09
C ASN A 21 -2.14 8.26 6.80
N VAL A 22 -1.87 7.66 5.64
CA VAL A 22 -2.12 8.32 4.35
C VAL A 22 -3.45 7.87 3.75
N ASP A 23 -4.00 8.69 2.86
CA ASP A 23 -5.21 8.34 2.11
C ASP A 23 -4.97 7.22 1.09
N ASP A 24 -6.07 6.66 0.58
CA ASP A 24 -6.04 5.51 -0.33
C ASP A 24 -5.38 5.83 -1.67
N ALA A 25 -5.49 7.07 -2.17
CA ALA A 25 -4.86 7.47 -3.42
C ALA A 25 -3.33 7.52 -3.27
N VAL A 26 -2.83 8.08 -2.17
CA VAL A 26 -1.41 8.13 -1.84
C VAL A 26 -0.87 6.72 -1.57
N LEU A 27 -1.65 5.87 -0.89
CA LEU A 27 -1.27 4.48 -0.64
C LEU A 27 -1.13 3.68 -1.94
N ALA A 28 -2.12 3.79 -2.84
CA ALA A 28 -2.11 3.11 -4.14
C ALA A 28 -0.95 3.60 -5.02
N GLU A 29 -0.71 4.91 -5.06
CA GLU A 29 0.40 5.49 -5.81
C GLU A 29 1.76 5.06 -5.23
N THR A 30 1.87 5.02 -3.90
CA THR A 30 3.08 4.52 -3.23
C THR A 30 3.33 3.06 -3.60
N PHE A 31 2.32 2.19 -3.51
CA PHE A 31 2.43 0.80 -3.93
C PHE A 31 2.84 0.69 -5.41
N ARG A 32 2.32 1.53 -6.30
CA ARG A 32 2.67 1.52 -7.73
C ARG A 32 4.13 1.90 -7.99
N LEU A 33 4.67 2.83 -7.22
CA LEU A 33 6.01 3.37 -7.40
C LEU A 33 7.12 2.50 -6.78
N LEU A 34 6.80 1.68 -5.77
CA LEU A 34 7.76 0.76 -5.15
C LEU A 34 8.13 -0.37 -6.10
N ASP A 35 9.42 -0.59 -6.33
CA ASP A 35 9.91 -1.64 -7.22
C ASP A 35 9.68 -3.02 -6.58
N GLU A 36 9.17 -3.97 -7.37
CA GLU A 36 8.85 -5.33 -6.89
C GLU A 36 10.06 -6.11 -6.37
N ARG A 37 11.27 -5.80 -6.82
CA ARG A 37 12.49 -6.54 -6.46
C ARG A 37 13.32 -5.80 -5.42
N LYS A 38 13.43 -4.47 -5.54
CA LYS A 38 14.26 -3.64 -4.66
C LYS A 38 13.52 -3.21 -3.41
N ASP A 39 12.22 -2.95 -3.52
CA ASP A 39 11.41 -2.38 -2.45
C ASP A 39 10.35 -3.37 -1.94
N SER A 40 10.55 -4.67 -2.18
CA SER A 40 9.60 -5.74 -1.87
C SER A 40 9.06 -5.66 -0.43
N TYR A 41 9.94 -5.37 0.53
CA TYR A 41 9.55 -5.22 1.93
C TYR A 41 8.48 -4.14 2.16
N TRP A 42 8.70 -2.93 1.66
CA TRP A 42 7.74 -1.83 1.83
C TRP A 42 6.51 -2.03 0.94
N ARG A 43 6.70 -2.65 -0.23
CA ARG A 43 5.63 -2.99 -1.16
C ARG A 43 4.66 -4.00 -0.55
N ASP A 44 5.16 -4.99 0.18
CA ASP A 44 4.33 -5.97 0.90
C ASP A 44 3.52 -5.30 2.02
N ILE A 45 4.13 -4.41 2.80
CA ILE A 45 3.42 -3.67 3.87
C ILE A 45 2.32 -2.79 3.26
N ALA A 46 2.62 -2.07 2.18
CA ALA A 46 1.63 -1.26 1.46
C ALA A 46 0.50 -2.14 0.88
N GLY A 47 0.83 -3.31 0.32
CA GLY A 47 -0.15 -4.25 -0.20
C GLY A 47 -1.07 -4.83 0.89
N VAL A 48 -0.53 -5.15 2.06
CA VAL A 48 -1.33 -5.59 3.21
C VAL A 48 -2.26 -4.48 3.69
N GLU A 49 -1.78 -3.25 3.78
CA GLU A 49 -2.61 -2.11 4.17
C GLU A 49 -3.72 -1.83 3.14
N MET A 50 -3.41 -1.95 1.85
CA MET A 50 -4.41 -1.87 0.77
C MET A 50 -5.50 -2.92 0.94
N LEU A 51 -5.13 -4.19 1.16
CA LEU A 51 -6.09 -5.27 1.40
C LEU A 51 -6.95 -5.02 2.64
N ARG A 52 -6.37 -4.48 3.72
CA ARG A 52 -7.09 -4.11 4.95
C ARG A 52 -8.17 -3.05 4.69
N ARG A 53 -7.96 -2.17 3.70
CA ARG A 53 -8.90 -1.14 3.27
C ARG A 53 -9.84 -1.59 2.14
N GLY A 54 -9.74 -2.85 1.71
CA GLY A 54 -10.56 -3.40 0.63
C GLY A 54 -10.09 -3.00 -0.78
N MET A 55 -8.84 -2.56 -0.95
CA MET A 55 -8.25 -2.20 -2.23
C MET A 55 -7.49 -3.40 -2.83
N GLU A 56 -7.50 -3.57 -4.17
CA GLU A 56 -6.62 -4.58 -4.80
C GLU A 56 -5.22 -3.99 -5.10
N PRO A 57 -4.15 -4.59 -4.56
CA PRO A 57 -2.78 -4.25 -4.95
C PRO A 57 -2.54 -4.70 -6.38
N GLY A 58 -2.35 -3.75 -7.31
CA GLY A 58 -2.19 -4.05 -8.74
C GLY A 58 -3.27 -3.48 -9.67
N GLY A 59 -4.18 -2.65 -9.14
CA GLY A 59 -4.92 -1.69 -9.96
C GLY A 59 -6.31 -2.12 -10.42
N ARG A 60 -6.96 -3.09 -9.77
CA ARG A 60 -8.40 -3.25 -9.89
C ARG A 60 -9.04 -2.63 -8.65
N LEU A 61 -9.52 -1.40 -8.79
CA LEU A 61 -10.49 -0.86 -7.83
C LEU A 61 -11.63 -1.87 -7.70
N PRO A 62 -12.14 -2.16 -6.49
CA PRO A 62 -13.32 -3.00 -6.33
C PRO A 62 -14.41 -2.44 -7.23
N ARG A 63 -14.97 -3.28 -8.12
CA ARG A 63 -16.18 -2.89 -8.83
C ARG A 63 -17.22 -2.61 -7.75
N ASP A 64 -17.79 -1.41 -7.82
CA ASP A 64 -18.93 -0.99 -7.02
C ASP A 64 -19.87 -2.18 -6.81
N GLY A 65 -20.30 -2.38 -5.56
CA GLY A 65 -21.13 -3.49 -5.09
C GLY A 65 -22.41 -3.70 -5.91
N GLY A 66 -22.26 -4.34 -7.07
CA GLY A 66 -23.34 -4.84 -7.89
C GLY A 66 -23.84 -6.14 -7.27
N ASP A 67 -24.85 -6.00 -6.42
CA ASP A 67 -25.79 -7.03 -5.99
C ASP A 67 -26.17 -7.96 -7.18
N PRO A 68 -25.78 -9.24 -7.16
CA PRO A 68 -26.34 -10.21 -8.10
C PRO A 68 -27.66 -10.72 -7.53
N ARG A 69 -28.76 -10.09 -7.93
CA ARG A 69 -30.07 -10.75 -7.93
C ARG A 69 -30.14 -11.80 -9.02
#